data_AF-A0A359JKW8-F1
#
_entry.id   AF-A0A359JKW8-F1
#
_cell.length_a   1.000
_cell.length_b   1.000
_cell.length_c   1.000
_cell.angle_alpha   90.00
_cell.angle_beta   90.00
_cell.angle_gamma   90.00
#
_symmetry.space_group_name_H-M   'P 1'
#
loop_
_entity.id
_entity.type
_entity.pdbx_description
1 polymer ?
#
loop_
_entity_poly.entity_id
_entity_poly.type
_entity_poly.pdbx_seq_one_letter_code
_entity_poly.pdbx_strand_id
1 'polypeptide(L)'
;MSKFSLLQNNSNQYNRTSTSNVHEVSEEIAQLQGEVERLDLLTEAMWKLMKEKGLTDDDLIKSITEIDEARKAKKKALEDGEKQEADLCPYCHVPLQNNGKIADRCIYCGHEIINNPFKN
;
A
#
# COMPACT_ATOMS: atom_id res chain seq x y z
N MET A 1 -33.55 19.19 38.44
CA MET A 1 -32.86 19.29 37.13
C MET A 1 -33.53 18.30 36.18
N SER A 2 -34.16 18.79 35.11
CA SER A 2 -35.14 18.03 34.31
C SER A 2 -34.47 17.00 33.38
N LYS A 3 -34.99 15.76 33.34
CA LYS A 3 -34.56 14.68 32.42
C LYS A 3 -34.54 15.11 30.94
N PHE A 4 -35.28 16.17 30.60
CA PHE A 4 -35.34 16.72 29.25
C PHE A 4 -34.01 17.35 28.78
N SER A 5 -33.24 17.99 29.68
CA SER A 5 -31.96 18.61 29.32
C SER A 5 -30.83 17.60 29.10
N LEU A 6 -30.91 16.42 29.74
CA LEU A 6 -29.94 15.34 29.56
C LEU A 6 -30.11 14.65 28.19
N LEU A 7 -31.35 14.47 27.73
CA LEU A 7 -31.62 13.88 26.42
C LEU A 7 -31.20 14.81 25.27
N GLN A 8 -31.43 16.12 25.40
CA GLN A 8 -31.01 17.12 24.40
C GLN A 8 -29.48 17.27 24.30
N ASN A 9 -28.75 17.08 25.40
CA ASN A 9 -27.29 17.10 25.39
C ASN A 9 -26.68 15.85 24.72
N ASN A 10 -27.25 14.67 24.93
CA ASN A 10 -26.78 13.43 24.30
C ASN A 10 -27.00 13.43 22.78
N SER A 11 -28.14 13.91 22.29
CA SER A 11 -28.42 13.99 20.85
C SER A 11 -27.53 15.03 20.15
N ASN A 12 -27.21 16.15 20.81
CA ASN A 12 -26.26 17.13 20.29
C ASN A 12 -24.81 16.61 20.27
N GLN A 13 -24.39 15.81 21.25
CA GLN A 13 -23.08 15.14 21.21
C GLN A 13 -23.01 14.11 20.07
N TYR A 14 -24.04 13.26 19.93
CA TYR A 14 -24.09 12.23 18.88
C TYR A 14 -24.04 12.82 17.46
N ASN A 15 -24.78 13.90 17.22
CA ASN A 15 -24.78 14.58 15.91
C ASN A 15 -23.41 15.21 15.59
N ARG A 16 -22.72 15.78 16.57
CA ARG A 16 -21.39 16.39 16.35
C ARG A 16 -20.34 15.35 15.96
N THR A 17 -20.29 14.22 16.67
CA THR A 17 -19.37 13.12 16.36
C THR A 17 -19.70 12.47 15.00
N SER A 18 -20.99 12.38 14.67
CA SER A 18 -21.41 11.86 13.35
C SER A 18 -21.00 12.80 12.22
N THR A 19 -21.14 14.11 12.38
CA THR A 19 -20.72 15.09 11.36
C THR A 19 -19.20 15.20 11.22
N SER A 20 -18.43 15.05 12.31
CA SER A 20 -16.97 15.06 12.23
C SER A 20 -16.44 13.83 11.50
N ASN A 21 -17.01 12.65 11.78
CA ASN A 21 -16.60 11.42 11.09
C ASN A 21 -16.95 11.47 9.59
N VAL A 22 -18.08 12.08 9.22
CA VAL A 22 -18.43 12.29 7.81
C VAL A 22 -17.45 13.24 7.12
N HIS A 23 -17.01 14.30 7.80
CA HIS A 23 -16.03 15.24 7.26
C HIS A 23 -14.66 14.57 7.03
N GLU A 24 -14.15 13.85 8.03
CA GLU A 24 -12.87 13.13 7.93
C GLU A 24 -12.89 12.10 6.79
N VAL A 25 -13.95 11.29 6.69
CA VAL A 25 -14.13 10.35 5.58
C VAL A 25 -14.22 11.08 4.24
N SER A 26 -14.87 12.24 4.18
CA SER A 26 -14.97 13.01 2.94
C SER A 26 -13.62 13.59 2.49
N GLU A 27 -12.78 14.00 3.45
CA GLU A 27 -11.43 14.47 3.19
C GLU A 27 -10.53 13.31 2.71
N GLU A 28 -10.62 12.15 3.35
CA GLU A 28 -9.88 10.95 2.94
C GLU A 28 -10.28 10.52 1.51
N ILE A 29 -11.58 10.54 1.19
CA ILE A 29 -12.06 10.25 -0.17
C ILE A 29 -11.51 11.25 -1.17
N ALA A 30 -11.54 12.56 -0.86
CA ALA A 30 -11.02 13.59 -1.74
C ALA A 30 -9.50 13.43 -1.98
N GLN A 31 -8.75 13.07 -0.93
CA GLN A 31 -7.33 12.77 -1.04
C GLN A 31 -7.08 11.54 -1.92
N LEU A 32 -7.79 10.43 -1.68
CA LEU A 32 -7.67 9.21 -2.47
C LEU A 32 -8.03 9.45 -3.94
N GLN A 33 -9.05 10.25 -4.22
CA GLN A 33 -9.42 10.66 -5.58
C GLN A 33 -8.26 11.40 -6.27
N GLY A 34 -7.63 12.35 -5.59
CA GLY A 34 -6.46 13.06 -6.12
C GLY A 34 -5.25 12.15 -6.34
N GLU A 35 -5.02 11.18 -5.46
CA GLU A 35 -3.96 10.18 -5.63
C GLU A 35 -4.23 9.26 -6.83
N VAL A 36 -5.49 8.85 -7.05
CA VAL A 36 -5.90 8.05 -8.22
C VAL A 36 -5.72 8.83 -9.52
N GLU A 37 -6.16 10.09 -9.58
CA GLU A 37 -5.98 10.93 -10.78
C GLU A 37 -4.49 11.12 -11.11
N ARG A 38 -3.65 11.32 -10.09
CA ARG A 38 -2.21 11.42 -10.27
C ARG A 38 -1.61 10.11 -10.79
N LEU A 39 -2.05 8.97 -10.26
CA LEU A 39 -1.59 7.65 -10.71
C LEU A 39 -1.99 7.38 -12.15
N ASP A 40 -3.22 7.72 -12.53
CA ASP A 40 -3.75 7.57 -13.88
C ASP A 40 -2.87 8.31 -14.90
N LEU A 41 -2.64 9.61 -14.68
CA LEU A 41 -1.76 10.44 -15.50
C LEU A 41 -0.34 9.87 -15.63
N LEU A 42 0.23 9.38 -14.52
CA LEU A 42 1.56 8.78 -14.53
C LEU A 42 1.57 7.48 -15.35
N THR A 43 0.57 6.62 -15.18
CA THR A 43 0.47 5.36 -15.92
C THR A 43 0.26 5.58 -17.42
N GLU A 44 -0.55 6.57 -17.81
CA GLU A 44 -0.71 6.96 -19.21
C GLU A 44 0.60 7.48 -19.81
N ALA A 45 1.30 8.37 -19.10
CA ALA A 45 2.58 8.91 -19.55
C ALA A 45 3.64 7.81 -19.69
N MET A 46 3.74 6.91 -18.71
CA MET A 46 4.62 5.75 -18.78
C MET A 46 4.27 4.85 -19.97
N TRP A 47 2.98 4.56 -20.18
CA TRP A 47 2.56 3.71 -21.29
C TRP A 47 2.86 4.35 -22.65
N LYS A 48 2.65 5.66 -22.78
CA LYS A 48 3.02 6.40 -23.98
C LYS A 48 4.53 6.29 -24.28
N LEU A 49 5.39 6.49 -23.27
CA LEU A 49 6.83 6.35 -23.41
C LEU A 49 7.25 4.91 -23.79
N MET A 50 6.56 3.90 -23.24
CA MET A 50 6.81 2.50 -23.57
C MET A 50 6.42 2.16 -25.01
N LYS A 51 5.30 2.68 -25.50
CA LYS A 51 4.90 2.53 -26.91
C LYS A 51 5.88 3.19 -27.88
N GLU A 52 6.47 4.32 -27.51
CA GLU A 52 7.57 4.94 -28.27
C GLU A 52 8.82 4.04 -28.35
N LYS A 53 8.96 3.06 -27.45
CA LYS A 53 10.01 2.03 -27.48
C LYS A 53 9.59 0.75 -28.22
N GLY A 54 8.40 0.71 -28.80
CA GLY A 54 7.90 -0.41 -29.60
C GLY A 54 7.14 -1.48 -28.81
N LEU A 55 6.80 -1.23 -27.54
CA LEU A 55 5.90 -2.12 -26.79
C LEU A 55 4.47 -1.99 -27.29
N THR A 56 3.75 -3.11 -27.30
CA THR A 56 2.37 -3.20 -27.79
C THR A 56 1.38 -3.37 -26.64
N ASP A 57 0.11 -3.07 -26.89
CA ASP A 57 -0.93 -3.28 -25.86
C ASP A 57 -1.00 -4.76 -25.42
N ASP A 58 -0.67 -5.71 -26.31
CA ASP A 58 -0.56 -7.13 -25.97
C ASP A 58 0.58 -7.41 -24.96
N ASP A 59 1.72 -6.72 -25.09
CA ASP A 59 2.83 -6.82 -24.12
C ASP A 59 2.40 -6.30 -22.75
N LEU A 60 1.64 -5.20 -22.72
CA LEU A 60 1.10 -4.64 -21.48
C LEU A 60 0.10 -5.60 -20.82
N ILE A 61 -0.85 -6.14 -21.60
CA ILE A 61 -1.82 -7.11 -21.10
C ILE A 61 -1.10 -8.32 -20.51
N LYS A 62 -0.11 -8.87 -21.23
CA LYS A 62 0.69 -9.99 -20.75
C LYS A 62 1.39 -9.67 -19.43
N SER A 63 2.04 -8.51 -19.34
CA SER A 63 2.72 -8.06 -18.11
C SER A 63 1.74 -7.89 -16.93
N ILE A 64 0.56 -7.32 -17.17
CA ILE A 64 -0.50 -7.20 -16.15
C ILE A 64 -0.93 -8.58 -15.65
N THR A 65 -1.15 -9.54 -16.56
CA THR A 65 -1.53 -10.91 -16.20
C THR A 65 -0.45 -11.59 -15.36
N GLU A 66 0.82 -11.53 -15.76
CA GLU A 66 1.94 -12.10 -15.01
C GLU A 66 2.04 -11.52 -13.58
N ILE A 67 1.85 -10.20 -13.43
CA ILE A 67 1.87 -9.53 -12.13
C ILE A 67 0.67 -9.96 -11.27
N ASP A 68 -0.54 -10.03 -11.82
CA ASP A 68 -1.74 -10.44 -11.09
C ASP A 68 -1.64 -11.89 -10.61
N GLU A 69 -1.17 -12.79 -11.47
CA GLU A 69 -0.94 -14.20 -11.11
C GLU A 69 0.11 -14.33 -10.01
N ALA A 70 1.23 -13.62 -10.09
CA ALA A 70 2.25 -13.61 -9.05
C ALA A 70 1.70 -13.08 -7.71
N ARG A 71 0.86 -12.04 -7.73
CA ARG A 71 0.21 -11.50 -6.53
C ARG A 71 -0.77 -12.50 -5.91
N LYS A 72 -1.58 -13.16 -6.74
CA LYS A 72 -2.52 -14.21 -6.29
C LYS A 72 -1.78 -15.39 -5.68
N ALA A 73 -0.70 -15.85 -6.31
CA ALA A 73 0.15 -16.91 -5.77
C ALA A 73 0.76 -16.52 -4.43
N LYS A 74 1.32 -15.30 -4.30
CA LYS A 74 1.87 -14.78 -3.02
C LYS A 74 0.80 -14.71 -1.93
N LYS A 75 -0.41 -14.25 -2.25
CA LYS A 75 -1.52 -14.20 -1.30
C LYS A 75 -1.92 -15.60 -0.83
N LYS A 76 -2.04 -16.55 -1.76
CA LYS A 76 -2.38 -17.94 -1.45
C LYS A 76 -1.31 -18.60 -0.58
N ALA A 77 -0.02 -18.43 -0.89
CA ALA A 77 1.08 -18.94 -0.08
C ALA A 77 1.02 -18.43 1.38
N LEU A 78 0.67 -17.14 1.55
CA LEU A 78 0.51 -16.54 2.88
C LEU A 78 -0.70 -17.14 3.64
N GLU A 79 -1.82 -17.37 2.96
CA GLU A 79 -3.01 -18.02 3.52
C GLU A 79 -2.76 -19.49 3.88
N ASP A 80 -1.96 -20.19 3.08
CA ASP A 80 -1.55 -21.58 3.30
C ASP A 80 -0.44 -21.72 4.37
N GLY A 81 0.02 -20.60 4.95
CA GLY A 81 1.00 -20.57 6.04
C GLY A 81 2.45 -20.80 5.59
N GLU A 82 2.73 -20.68 4.29
CA GLU A 82 4.11 -20.71 3.78
C GLU A 82 4.86 -19.48 4.30
N LYS A 83 5.94 -19.73 5.05
CA LYS A 83 6.83 -18.65 5.50
C LYS A 83 7.52 -18.08 4.27
N GLN A 84 7.35 -16.78 4.02
CA GLN A 84 8.18 -16.07 3.05
C GLN A 84 9.66 -16.31 3.40
N GLU A 85 10.44 -16.75 2.42
CA GLU A 85 11.87 -16.90 2.60
C GLU A 85 12.45 -15.55 3.03
N ALA A 86 13.04 -15.52 4.22
CA ALA A 86 13.66 -14.31 4.73
C ALA A 86 14.90 -14.01 3.87
N ASP A 87 15.00 -12.77 3.37
CA ASP A 87 16.18 -12.32 2.65
C ASP A 87 17.42 -12.52 3.52
N LEU A 88 18.50 -13.06 2.94
CA LEU A 88 19.77 -13.23 3.64
C LEU A 88 20.65 -11.99 3.47
N CYS A 89 21.37 -11.61 4.53
CA CYS A 89 22.39 -10.58 4.41
C CYS A 89 23.50 -11.03 3.45
N PRO A 90 23.89 -10.23 2.43
CA PRO A 90 24.94 -10.63 1.48
C PRO A 90 26.34 -10.72 2.12
N TYR A 91 26.52 -10.16 3.32
CA TYR A 91 27.81 -10.16 4.01
C TYR A 91 27.91 -11.29 5.05
N CYS A 92 26.96 -11.39 5.99
CA CYS A 92 27.01 -12.39 7.06
C CYS A 92 26.10 -13.61 6.82
N HIS A 93 25.29 -13.61 5.76
CA HIS A 93 24.38 -14.71 5.39
C HIS A 93 23.34 -15.09 6.46
N VAL A 94 23.10 -14.19 7.43
CA VAL A 94 22.04 -14.34 8.44
C VAL A 94 20.74 -13.73 7.90
N PRO A 95 19.55 -14.31 8.22
CA PRO A 95 18.26 -13.73 7.86
C PRO A 95 18.10 -12.28 8.29
N LEU A 96 17.67 -11.44 7.36
CA LEU A 96 17.34 -10.04 7.59
C LEU A 96 15.98 -9.94 8.26
N GLN A 97 15.88 -9.04 9.24
CA GLN A 97 14.59 -8.58 9.73
C GLN A 97 14.06 -7.58 8.70
N ASN A 98 12.93 -7.88 8.06
CA ASN A 98 12.30 -6.95 7.15
C ASN A 98 11.51 -5.91 7.94
N ASN A 99 12.03 -4.69 7.99
CA ASN A 99 11.42 -3.58 8.73
C ASN A 99 10.50 -2.73 7.84
N GLY A 100 10.27 -3.13 6.58
CA GLY A 100 9.47 -2.39 5.59
C GLY A 100 10.14 -1.11 5.07
N LYS A 101 11.42 -0.87 5.38
CA LYS A 101 12.18 0.31 4.94
C LYS A 101 13.02 0.01 3.71
N ILE A 102 13.11 0.98 2.80
CA ILE A 102 13.92 0.92 1.57
C ILE A 102 15.42 0.82 1.86
N ALA A 103 15.88 1.36 2.97
CA ALA A 103 17.24 1.22 3.45
C ALA A 103 17.17 0.59 4.85
N ASP A 104 17.89 -0.51 5.03
CA ASP A 104 18.01 -1.20 6.30
C ASP A 104 19.47 -1.48 6.62
N ARG A 105 19.73 -1.80 7.88
CA ARG A 105 21.05 -2.19 8.36
C ARG A 105 20.95 -3.55 9.00
N CYS A 106 21.79 -4.48 8.56
CA CYS A 106 21.86 -5.80 9.19
C CYS A 106 22.21 -5.64 10.68
N ILE A 107 21.32 -6.07 11.57
CA ILE A 107 21.53 -5.98 13.03
C ILE A 107 22.69 -6.84 13.52
N TYR A 108 23.11 -7.84 12.74
CA TYR A 108 24.16 -8.79 13.12
C TYR A 108 25.55 -8.31 12.74
N CYS A 109 25.73 -7.81 11.51
CA CYS A 109 27.05 -7.43 11.00
C CYS A 109 27.21 -5.95 10.68
N GLY A 110 26.13 -5.16 10.75
CA GLY A 110 26.15 -3.73 10.48
C GLY A 110 26.18 -3.35 9.00
N HIS A 111 26.16 -4.31 8.06
CA HIS A 111 26.14 -4.03 6.63
C HIS A 111 24.85 -3.30 6.23
N GLU A 112 24.97 -2.21 5.47
CA GLU A 112 23.84 -1.44 4.96
C GLU A 112 23.29 -2.09 3.70
N ILE A 113 21.97 -2.20 3.62
CA ILE A 113 21.24 -2.92 2.59
C ILE A 113 20.18 -1.99 2.03
N ILE A 114 20.22 -1.80 0.72
CA ILE A 114 19.13 -1.15 -0.01
C ILE A 114 18.14 -2.25 -0.36
N ASN A 115 17.03 -2.28 0.36
CA ASN A 115 15.92 -3.15 0.05
C ASN A 115 15.20 -2.66 -1.21
N ASN A 116 14.57 -3.60 -1.91
CA ASN A 116 13.73 -3.26 -3.04
C ASN A 116 12.53 -2.41 -2.54
N PRO A 117 12.32 -1.17 -3.03
CA PRO A 117 11.17 -0.34 -2.64
C PRO A 117 9.81 -0.98 -2.96
N PHE A 118 9.81 -2.02 -3.80
CA PHE A 118 8.63 -2.75 -4.21
C PHE A 118 8.51 -4.13 -3.53
N LYS A 119 9.37 -4.45 -2.55
CA LYS A 119 9.20 -5.65 -1.70
C LYS A 119 8.23 -5.33 -0.56
N ASN A 120 7.04 -5.94 -0.61
CA ASN A 120 6.11 -6.06 0.53
C ASN A 120 6.60 -7.15 1.48
#